data_AF-A0A8X6N7Y8-F1
#
_entry.id   AF-A0A8X6N7Y8-F1
#
_cell.length_a   1.000
_cell.length_b   1.000
_cell.length_c   1.000
_cell.angle_alpha   90.00
_cell.angle_beta   90.00
_cell.angle_gamma   90.00
#
_symmetry.space_group_name_H-M   'P 1'
#
loop_
_entity.id
_entity.type
_entity.pdbx_description
1 polymer ?
#
loop_
_entity_poly.entity_id
_entity_poly.type
_entity_poly.pdbx_seq_one_letter_code
_entity_poly.pdbx_strand_id
1 'polypeptide(L)'
;MDTITIELYIDNVELAHPLGSHTGIHKLGFVYITVKDLPMSLQSSLGSVFLAKVHYSLDDEKYGYKAIFEPLIQDLKRLLDQGIQFSGNAYKIAIWQISGDNLGLNKLFGFVECFSANFVVSFALFIKI
;
A
#
# COMPACT_ATOMS: atom_id res chain seq x y z
N MET A 1 10.84 19.79 -11.79
CA MET A 1 9.98 18.61 -11.99
C MET A 1 9.21 18.47 -10.70
N ASP A 2 7.91 18.74 -10.76
CA ASP A 2 7.08 18.78 -9.55
C ASP A 2 6.94 17.37 -8.99
N THR A 3 6.83 17.25 -7.67
CA THR A 3 6.78 15.95 -7.00
C THR A 3 5.37 15.74 -6.46
N ILE A 4 4.79 14.59 -6.78
CA ILE A 4 3.53 14.12 -6.23
C ILE A 4 3.84 13.10 -5.14
N THR A 5 3.30 13.33 -3.95
CA THR A 5 3.46 12.46 -2.79
C THR A 5 2.27 11.51 -2.65
N ILE A 6 2.57 10.22 -2.42
CA ILE A 6 1.56 9.18 -2.24
C ILE A 6 1.70 8.46 -0.90
N GLU A 7 0.59 8.04 -0.33
CA GLU A 7 0.52 7.14 0.81
C GLU A 7 0.02 5.77 0.34
N LEU A 8 0.66 4.71 0.83
CA LEU A 8 0.21 3.33 0.66
C LEU A 8 -0.49 2.88 1.94
N TYR A 9 -1.74 2.46 1.85
CA TYR A 9 -2.49 1.89 2.96
C TYR A 9 -2.81 0.41 2.71
N ILE A 10 -2.54 -0.45 3.68
CA ILE A 10 -2.71 -1.90 3.56
C ILE A 10 -3.76 -2.37 4.56
N ASP A 11 -4.75 -3.08 4.05
CA ASP A 11 -5.86 -3.59 4.85
C ASP A 11 -6.12 -5.08 4.57
N ASN A 12 -6.52 -5.83 5.58
CA ASN A 12 -6.91 -7.22 5.45
C ASN A 12 -8.36 -7.38 5.89
N VAL A 13 -9.24 -7.72 4.93
CA VAL A 13 -10.67 -7.86 5.19
C VAL A 13 -11.06 -9.33 5.16
N GLU A 14 -11.75 -9.78 6.20
CA GLU A 14 -12.39 -11.09 6.23
C GLU A 14 -13.79 -10.98 5.61
N LEU A 15 -13.99 -11.65 4.47
CA LEU A 15 -15.27 -11.62 3.75
C LEU A 15 -16.29 -12.62 4.32
N ALA A 16 -15.84 -13.57 5.13
CA ALA A 16 -16.68 -14.59 5.75
C ALA A 16 -17.24 -14.12 7.10
N HIS A 17 -18.37 -14.71 7.50
CA HIS A 17 -18.94 -14.46 8.82
C HIS A 17 -17.93 -14.87 9.90
N PRO A 18 -17.60 -13.99 10.87
CA PRO A 18 -16.55 -14.25 11.87
C PRO A 18 -16.90 -15.38 12.87
N LEU A 19 -18.10 -15.94 12.78
CA LEU A 19 -18.64 -16.98 13.68
C LEU A 19 -18.97 -18.31 12.94
N GLY A 20 -18.63 -18.43 11.65
CA GLY A 20 -18.95 -19.60 10.83
C GLY A 20 -17.84 -20.65 10.78
N SER A 21 -18.14 -21.87 10.35
CA SER A 21 -17.14 -22.96 10.18
C SER A 21 -16.08 -22.70 9.09
N HIS A 22 -16.15 -21.56 8.40
CA HIS A 22 -15.22 -21.12 7.35
C HIS A 22 -14.42 -19.86 7.73
N THR A 23 -14.44 -19.47 9.02
CA THR A 23 -13.64 -18.36 9.54
C THR A 23 -12.15 -18.57 9.22
N GLY A 24 -11.50 -17.55 8.67
CA GLY A 24 -10.09 -17.57 8.27
C GLY A 24 -9.78 -17.97 6.83
N ILE A 25 -10.72 -18.56 6.08
CA ILE A 25 -10.47 -19.10 4.73
C ILE A 25 -10.59 -18.01 3.65
N HIS A 26 -11.44 -17.00 3.87
CA HIS A 26 -11.75 -15.96 2.86
C HIS A 26 -11.29 -14.58 3.31
N LYS A 27 -9.99 -14.45 3.60
CA LYS A 27 -9.34 -13.16 3.85
C LYS A 27 -8.74 -12.61 2.57
N LEU A 28 -8.97 -11.33 2.32
CA LEU A 28 -8.38 -10.58 1.22
C LEU A 28 -7.48 -9.48 1.76
N GLY A 29 -6.29 -9.38 1.19
CA GLY A 29 -5.39 -8.26 1.39
C GLY A 29 -5.58 -7.22 0.29
N PHE A 30 -5.81 -5.97 0.70
CA PHE A 30 -5.97 -4.81 -0.16
C PHE A 30 -4.79 -3.85 0.03
N VAL A 31 -4.32 -3.27 -1.06
CA VAL A 31 -3.36 -2.15 -1.02
C VAL A 31 -3.99 -0.97 -1.74
N TYR A 32 -4.08 0.14 -1.04
CA TYR A 32 -4.62 1.40 -1.52
C TYR A 32 -3.53 2.45 -1.68
N ILE A 33 -3.71 3.37 -2.62
CA ILE A 33 -2.87 4.54 -2.87
C ILE A 33 -3.71 5.79 -2.68
N THR A 34 -3.21 6.75 -1.92
CA THR A 34 -3.83 8.08 -1.76
C THR A 34 -2.82 9.16 -2.09
N VAL A 35 -3.23 10.17 -2.87
CA VAL A 35 -2.38 11.33 -3.19
C VAL A 35 -2.45 12.35 -2.06
N LYS A 36 -1.29 12.68 -1.46
CA LYS A 36 -1.21 13.53 -0.25
C LYS A 36 -1.09 15.02 -0.54
N ASP A 37 -0.82 15.42 -1.78
CA ASP A 37 -0.79 16.84 -2.17
C ASP A 37 -2.18 17.43 -2.39
N LEU A 38 -3.23 16.60 -2.33
CA LEU A 38 -4.62 17.06 -2.39
C LEU A 38 -5.03 17.70 -1.04
N PRO A 39 -5.93 18.70 -1.04
CA PRO A 39 -6.55 19.19 0.19
C PRO A 39 -7.14 18.06 1.04
N MET A 40 -7.06 18.17 2.36
CA MET A 40 -7.48 17.12 3.30
C MET A 40 -8.94 16.67 3.10
N SER A 41 -9.84 17.59 2.71
CA SER A 41 -11.23 17.28 2.39
C SER A 41 -11.39 16.37 1.17
N LEU A 42 -10.43 16.38 0.25
CA LEU A 42 -10.40 15.51 -0.93
C LEU A 42 -9.66 14.21 -0.63
N GLN A 43 -8.64 14.21 0.24
CA GLN A 43 -7.90 12.99 0.60
C GLN A 43 -8.81 11.90 1.20
N SER A 44 -9.77 12.31 2.05
CA SER A 44 -10.72 11.37 2.68
C SER A 44 -11.92 11.02 1.79
N SER A 45 -12.01 11.59 0.59
CA SER A 45 -13.05 11.22 -0.37
C SER A 45 -12.69 9.90 -1.04
N LEU A 46 -13.68 9.04 -1.25
CA LEU A 46 -13.51 7.77 -1.98
C LEU A 46 -12.90 7.98 -3.37
N GLY A 47 -13.12 9.15 -3.98
CA GLY A 47 -12.56 9.51 -5.29
C GLY A 47 -11.04 9.75 -5.31
N SER A 48 -10.39 9.83 -4.14
CA SER A 48 -8.95 10.06 -4.01
C SER A 48 -8.19 8.85 -3.45
N VAL A 49 -8.88 7.72 -3.28
CA VAL A 49 -8.31 6.46 -2.82
C VAL A 49 -8.35 5.46 -3.97
N PHE A 50 -7.18 5.07 -4.45
CA PHE A 50 -7.01 4.18 -5.59
C PHE A 50 -6.64 2.78 -5.12
N LEU A 51 -7.35 1.77 -5.60
CA LEU A 51 -7.00 0.38 -5.30
C LEU A 51 -5.83 -0.06 -6.19
N ALA A 52 -4.68 -0.36 -5.58
CA ALA A 52 -3.45 -0.75 -6.28
C ALA A 52 -3.29 -2.27 -6.40
N LYS A 53 -3.75 -3.03 -5.40
CA LYS A 53 -3.63 -4.49 -5.38
C LYS A 53 -4.72 -5.14 -4.54
N VAL A 54 -5.18 -6.31 -5.00
CA VAL A 54 -5.97 -7.27 -4.22
C VAL A 54 -5.29 -8.63 -4.32
N HIS A 55 -5.29 -9.39 -3.22
CA HIS A 55 -4.81 -10.77 -3.20
C HIS A 55 -5.54 -11.56 -2.10
N TYR A 56 -5.56 -12.89 -2.23
CA TYR A 56 -6.00 -13.74 -1.14
C TYR A 56 -4.94 -13.79 -0.04
N SER A 57 -5.31 -13.57 1.21
CA SER A 57 -4.35 -13.66 2.31
C SER A 57 -3.85 -15.10 2.53
N LEU A 58 -4.55 -16.11 2.02
CA LEU A 58 -4.06 -17.50 2.01
C LEU A 58 -2.89 -17.70 1.04
N ASP A 59 -2.82 -16.89 -0.03
CA ASP A 59 -1.71 -16.96 -0.96
C ASP A 59 -0.40 -16.57 -0.28
N ASP A 60 -0.46 -15.71 0.74
CA ASP A 60 0.71 -15.28 1.53
C ASP A 60 1.49 -16.45 2.12
N GLU A 61 0.76 -17.44 2.65
CA GLU A 61 1.37 -18.65 3.24
C GLU A 61 1.86 -19.62 2.16
N LYS A 62 1.19 -19.65 1.01
CA LYS A 62 1.47 -20.60 -0.07
C LYS A 62 2.62 -20.18 -0.99
N TYR A 63 2.66 -18.91 -1.39
CA TYR A 63 3.63 -18.38 -2.36
C TYR A 63 4.63 -17.41 -1.74
N GLY A 64 4.38 -16.95 -0.51
CA GLY A 64 5.20 -15.96 0.16
C GLY A 64 4.91 -14.53 -0.31
N TYR A 65 5.06 -13.59 0.63
CA TYR A 65 4.82 -12.16 0.38
C TYR A 65 5.64 -11.60 -0.78
N LYS A 66 6.91 -12.02 -0.93
CA LYS A 66 7.77 -11.53 -2.01
C LYS A 66 7.16 -11.79 -3.39
N ALA A 67 6.72 -13.01 -3.67
CA ALA A 67 6.17 -13.36 -4.98
C ALA A 67 4.85 -12.60 -5.25
N ILE A 68 4.04 -12.42 -4.22
CA ILE A 68 2.75 -11.74 -4.31
C ILE A 68 2.93 -10.24 -4.54
N PHE A 69 3.87 -9.60 -3.82
CA PHE A 69 4.09 -8.17 -3.89
C PHE A 69 5.06 -7.74 -4.99
N GLU A 70 5.85 -8.65 -5.57
CA GLU A 70 6.82 -8.34 -6.63
C GLU A 70 6.24 -7.49 -7.78
N PRO A 71 5.05 -7.79 -8.34
CA PRO A 71 4.49 -6.95 -9.41
C PRO A 71 4.21 -5.52 -8.96
N LEU A 72 3.65 -5.36 -7.75
CA LEU A 72 3.37 -4.04 -7.17
C LEU A 72 4.68 -3.26 -6.89
N ILE A 73 5.71 -3.95 -6.39
CA ILE A 73 7.02 -3.35 -6.14
C ILE A 73 7.67 -2.88 -7.45
N GLN A 74 7.59 -3.67 -8.52
CA GLN A 74 8.11 -3.30 -9.83
C GLN A 74 7.37 -2.08 -10.40
N ASP A 75 6.05 -2.03 -10.27
CA ASP A 75 5.25 -0.87 -10.68
C ASP A 75 5.60 0.39 -9.88
N LEU A 76 5.75 0.27 -8.56
CA LEU A 76 6.18 1.37 -7.70
C LEU A 76 7.58 1.86 -8.05
N LYS A 77 8.55 0.95 -8.28
CA LYS A 77 9.90 1.32 -8.73
C LYS A 77 9.86 2.09 -10.04
N ARG A 78 9.09 1.61 -11.02
CA ARG A 78 8.90 2.31 -12.30
C ARG A 78 8.30 3.70 -12.10
N LEU A 79 7.28 3.83 -11.25
CA LEU A 79 6.65 5.12 -10.93
C LEU A 79 7.61 6.08 -10.23
N LEU A 80 8.45 5.59 -9.31
CA LEU A 80 9.44 6.39 -8.59
C LEU A 80 10.59 6.84 -9.51
N ASP A 81 11.08 5.96 -10.38
CA ASP A 81 12.21 6.24 -11.26
C ASP A 81 11.81 7.11 -12.45
N GLN A 82 10.68 6.78 -13.10
CA GLN A 82 10.24 7.43 -14.34
C GLN A 82 9.26 8.58 -14.11
N GLY A 83 8.56 8.59 -12.97
CA GLY A 83 7.47 9.53 -12.72
C GLY A 83 6.23 9.26 -13.58
N ILE A 84 5.35 10.25 -13.65
CA ILE A 84 4.16 10.24 -14.51
C ILE A 84 4.13 11.49 -15.40
N GLN A 85 3.55 11.36 -16.59
CA GLN A 85 3.27 12.51 -17.45
C GLN A 85 1.76 12.78 -17.46
N PHE A 86 1.38 14.01 -17.13
CA PHE A 86 0.00 14.44 -17.11
C PHE A 86 -0.13 15.88 -17.62
N SER A 87 -1.05 16.10 -18.57
CA SER A 87 -1.29 17.41 -19.19
C SER A 87 -0.03 18.10 -19.75
N GLY A 88 0.89 17.31 -20.32
CA GLY A 88 2.15 17.82 -20.89
C GLY A 88 3.25 18.10 -19.86
N ASN A 89 2.98 17.93 -18.56
CA ASN A 89 3.94 18.10 -17.48
C ASN A 89 4.41 16.74 -16.96
N ALA A 90 5.68 16.67 -16.56
CA ALA A 90 6.27 15.50 -15.93
C ALA A 90 6.34 15.69 -14.41
N TYR A 91 5.83 14.72 -13.67
CA TYR A 91 5.80 14.71 -12.22
C TYR A 91 6.61 13.54 -11.69
N LYS A 92 7.47 13.78 -10.71
CA LYS A 92 8.10 12.70 -9.95
C LYS A 92 7.10 12.17 -8.94
N ILE A 93 7.13 10.87 -8.67
CA ILE A 93 6.37 10.28 -7.57
C ILE A 93 7.31 10.07 -6.39
N ALA A 94 6.83 10.34 -5.18
CA ALA A 94 7.50 10.00 -3.93
C ALA A 94 6.52 9.31 -2.98
N ILE A 95 7.00 8.30 -2.24
CA ILE A 95 6.21 7.65 -1.19
C ILE A 95 6.40 8.46 0.09
N TRP A 96 5.31 9.03 0.59
CA TRP A 96 5.25 9.76 1.86
C TRP A 96 5.19 8.83 3.06
N GLN A 97 4.30 7.84 2.98
CA GLN A 97 4.01 6.94 4.09
C GLN A 97 3.51 5.59 3.58
N ILE A 98 3.85 4.54 4.32
CA ILE A 98 3.22 3.23 4.21
C ILE A 98 2.57 2.94 5.56
N SER A 99 1.27 2.68 5.55
CA SER A 99 0.42 2.48 6.73
C SER A 99 -0.45 1.23 6.53
N GLY A 100 -1.00 0.70 7.62
CA GLY A 100 -1.81 -0.51 7.58
C GLY A 100 -2.01 -1.13 8.95
N ASP A 101 -2.72 -2.24 9.01
CA ASP A 101 -2.92 -2.98 10.24
C ASP A 101 -1.62 -3.65 10.74
N ASN A 102 -1.48 -3.80 12.06
CA ASN A 102 -0.23 -4.25 12.69
C ASN A 102 0.26 -5.62 12.17
N LEU A 103 -0.64 -6.48 11.68
CA LEU A 103 -0.29 -7.79 11.14
C LEU A 103 0.17 -7.71 9.68
N GLY A 104 -0.51 -6.91 8.85
CA GLY A 104 -0.12 -6.67 7.46
C GLY A 104 1.20 -5.90 7.36
N LEU A 105 1.41 -4.90 8.22
CA LEU A 105 2.67 -4.15 8.25
C LEU A 105 3.86 -4.99 8.72
N ASN A 106 3.74 -5.80 9.78
CA ASN A 106 4.83 -6.66 10.25
C ASN A 106 5.28 -7.65 9.17
N LYS A 107 4.32 -8.20 8.41
CA LYS A 107 4.62 -9.13 7.32
C LYS A 107 5.23 -8.42 6.12
N LEU A 108 4.78 -7.22 5.76
CA LEU A 108 5.35 -6.45 4.66
C LEU A 108 6.77 -5.93 4.99
N PHE A 109 6.99 -5.37 6.18
CA PHE A 109 8.25 -4.73 6.53
C PHE A 109 9.41 -5.71 6.72
N GLY A 110 9.15 -6.97 7.08
CA GLY A 110 10.15 -8.04 7.01
C GLY A 110 10.69 -8.31 5.59
N PHE A 111 10.02 -7.80 4.54
CA PHE A 111 10.47 -7.89 3.14
C PHE A 111 10.79 -6.53 2.50
N VAL A 112 10.37 -5.42 3.10
CA VAL A 112 10.72 -4.05 2.67
C VAL A 112 12.17 -3.69 3.00
N GLU A 113 12.94 -4.53 3.70
CA GLU A 113 14.41 -4.41 3.76
C GLU A 113 15.08 -4.34 2.37
N CYS A 114 14.39 -4.72 1.29
CA CYS A 114 14.81 -4.53 -0.10
C CYS A 114 14.54 -3.12 -0.69
N PHE A 115 13.80 -2.25 -0.01
CA PHE A 115 13.64 -0.84 -0.38
C PHE A 115 14.77 -0.01 0.23
N SER A 116 15.95 -0.12 -0.37
CA SER A 116 17.00 0.89 -0.17
C SER A 116 16.64 2.14 -0.98
N ALA A 117 15.64 2.88 -0.51
CA ALA A 117 15.26 4.17 -1.08
C ALA A 117 15.54 5.25 -0.02
N ASN A 118 16.39 6.21 -0.36
CA ASN A 118 16.81 7.34 0.48
C ASN A 118 15.68 8.36 0.77
N PHE A 119 14.46 7.90 1.05
CA PHE A 119 13.29 8.75 1.24
C PHE A 119 12.73 8.62 2.65
N VAL A 120 12.29 9.75 3.20
CA VAL A 120 11.76 9.89 4.55
C VAL A 120 10.46 9.10 4.66
N VAL A 121 10.51 7.92 5.25
CA VAL A 121 9.33 7.14 5.64
C VAL A 121 8.92 7.63 7.04
N SER A 122 7.87 8.46 7.12
CA SER A 122 7.29 8.81 8.42
C SER A 122 6.43 7.65 8.92
N PHE A 123 6.94 6.91 9.89
CA PHE A 123 6.24 5.82 10.57
C PHE A 123 5.26 6.40 11.60
N ALA A 124 3.96 6.12 11.46
CA ALA A 124 2.96 6.46 12.47
C ALA A 124 2.46 5.19 13.16
N LEU A 125 3.21 4.70 14.14
CA LEU A 125 2.72 3.72 15.10
C LEU A 125 1.99 4.47 16.22
N PHE A 126 0.69 4.65 16.07
CA PHE A 126 -0.15 5.04 17.22
C PHE A 126 -0.41 3.79 18.07
N ILE A 127 0.55 3.45 18.93
CA ILE A 127 0.26 2.60 20.10
C ILE A 127 -0.61 3.47 21.01
N LYS A 128 -1.90 3.15 21.09
CA LYS A 128 -2.75 3.63 22.16
C LYS A 128 -2.36 2.84 23.41
N ILE A 129 -1.61 3.49 24.31
CA ILE A 129 -1.31 3.01 25.67
C ILE A 129 -2.64 2.89 26.43
#